data_AF-A0A6J4JAA6-F1
#
_entry.id   AF-A0A6J4JAA6-F1
#
_cell.length_a   1.000
_cell.length_b   1.000
_cell.length_c   1.000
_cell.angle_alpha   90.00
_cell.angle_beta   90.00
_cell.angle_gamma   90.00
#
_symmetry.space_group_name_H-M   'P 1'
#
loop_
_entity.id
_entity.type
_entity.pdbx_description
1 polymer ?
#
loop_
_entity_poly.entity_id
_entity_poly.type
_entity_poly.pdbx_seq_one_letter_code
_entity_poly.pdbx_strand_id
1 'polypeptide(L)'
;MRSLRAMLAGASLALLAALPARAAIEEGYVPGGTPVLTTWYGPVDAAAIQADRDYIRGMRPHHAGALTMARDYLADPEARSPALRRLAEAIIRNQAFEIGLLDDVARHLDQPPVRLGVGPFSIAVQPMATEGMAQRDGFMRSPIPGLLDATGPVTTRDVQFAKAMSVHHQAALDMARAYQANPAARNGFLGLMNVDIVTDQSQEIALMRAVVAAYAGDAAAVPVEPGMIHGMEGMDHHHHH
;
A
#
# COMPACT_ATOMS: atom_id res chain seq x y z
N MET A 1 -22.84 -9.94 65.60
CA MET A 1 -21.47 -9.58 65.18
C MET A 1 -20.98 -10.60 64.16
N ARG A 2 -20.83 -10.19 62.89
CA ARG A 2 -19.83 -10.63 61.90
C ARG A 2 -20.36 -10.31 60.50
N SER A 3 -19.90 -9.15 60.04
CA SER A 3 -20.00 -8.58 58.70
C SER A 3 -19.25 -9.43 57.67
N LEU A 4 -19.86 -9.68 56.51
CA LEU A 4 -19.14 -10.09 55.30
C LEU A 4 -19.26 -8.96 54.27
N ARG A 5 -18.20 -8.18 54.13
CA ARG A 5 -18.04 -7.20 53.05
C ARG A 5 -17.63 -7.97 51.80
N ALA A 6 -18.47 -7.94 50.76
CA ALA A 6 -18.06 -8.36 49.43
C ALA A 6 -17.21 -7.24 48.81
N MET A 7 -15.90 -7.48 48.71
CA MET A 7 -15.01 -6.72 47.83
C MET A 7 -15.27 -7.18 46.38
N LEU A 8 -15.91 -6.34 45.57
CA LEU A 8 -15.86 -6.49 44.12
C LEU A 8 -14.54 -5.91 43.64
N ALA A 9 -13.56 -6.81 43.45
CA ALA A 9 -12.33 -6.55 42.72
C ALA A 9 -12.65 -6.34 41.24
N GLY A 10 -11.94 -5.40 40.62
CA GLY A 10 -12.28 -4.79 39.35
C GLY A 10 -12.08 -5.64 38.11
N ALA A 11 -12.61 -5.09 37.02
CA ALA A 11 -12.15 -5.37 35.66
C ALA A 11 -12.12 -4.03 34.91
N SER A 12 -11.02 -3.30 35.07
CA SER A 12 -10.70 -2.18 34.17
C SER A 12 -10.27 -2.84 32.85
N LEU A 13 -11.20 -2.92 31.89
CA LEU A 13 -10.90 -3.37 30.54
C LEU A 13 -10.08 -2.26 29.86
N ALA A 14 -8.76 -2.31 30.03
CA ALA A 14 -7.85 -1.47 29.25
C ALA A 14 -7.84 -2.04 27.82
N LEU A 15 -8.66 -1.45 26.95
CA LEU A 15 -8.59 -1.68 25.51
C LEU A 15 -7.31 -1.00 25.01
N LEU A 16 -6.17 -1.67 25.13
CA LEU A 16 -4.96 -1.31 24.40
C LEU A 16 -5.21 -1.68 22.94
N ALA A 17 -5.78 -0.73 22.19
CA ALA A 17 -5.65 -0.74 20.74
C ALA A 17 -4.15 -0.57 20.45
N ALA A 18 -3.44 -1.69 20.28
CA ALA A 18 -2.13 -1.66 19.67
C ALA A 18 -2.34 -1.13 18.25
N LEU A 19 -2.06 0.16 18.04
CA LEU A 19 -1.89 0.71 16.70
C LEU A 19 -0.86 -0.21 16.03
N PRO A 20 -1.17 -0.83 14.88
CA PRO A 20 -0.14 -1.57 14.16
C PRO A 20 0.98 -0.57 13.91
N ALA A 21 2.22 -0.94 14.27
CA ALA A 21 3.38 -0.15 13.93
C ALA A 21 3.35 0.02 12.40
N ARG A 22 2.96 1.21 11.91
CA ARG A 22 3.13 1.55 10.50
C ARG A 22 4.62 1.43 10.24
N ALA A 23 5.00 0.68 9.22
CA ALA A 23 6.38 0.65 8.78
C ALA A 23 6.60 1.98 8.06
N ALA A 24 6.83 3.03 8.81
CA ALA A 24 6.74 4.39 8.32
C ALA A 24 8.01 4.79 7.56
N ILE A 25 8.35 4.02 6.53
CA ILE A 25 9.28 4.43 5.50
C ILE A 25 8.62 5.60 4.79
N GLU A 26 9.33 6.73 4.73
CA GLU A 26 8.80 7.96 4.20
C GLU A 26 7.58 8.47 4.99
N GLU A 27 7.72 8.71 6.31
CA GLU A 27 6.71 9.21 7.28
C GLU A 27 5.91 10.46 6.84
N GLY A 28 6.25 11.05 5.70
CA GLY A 28 5.68 12.25 5.13
C GLY A 28 6.62 13.43 5.26
N TYR A 29 6.30 14.47 4.52
CA TYR A 29 7.03 15.73 4.54
C TYR A 29 6.79 16.53 5.82
N VAL A 30 7.86 17.04 6.43
CA VAL A 30 7.79 18.02 7.51
C VAL A 30 8.18 19.40 6.95
N PRO A 31 7.26 20.39 6.91
CA PRO A 31 7.57 21.73 6.45
C PRO A 31 8.74 22.36 7.20
N GLY A 32 9.73 22.87 6.47
CA GLY A 32 10.95 23.44 7.05
C GLY A 32 12.02 22.40 7.44
N GLY A 33 11.74 21.11 7.32
CA GLY A 33 12.74 20.05 7.46
C GLY A 33 13.72 20.07 6.29
N THR A 34 15.01 19.87 6.57
CA THR A 34 16.01 19.68 5.51
C THR A 34 15.93 18.24 5.00
N PRO A 35 15.79 17.99 3.70
CA PRO A 35 15.84 16.63 3.17
C PRO A 35 17.22 16.04 3.41
N VAL A 36 17.28 14.96 4.18
CA VAL A 36 18.48 14.13 4.33
C VAL A 36 18.21 12.84 3.59
N LEU A 37 18.94 12.61 2.51
CA LEU A 37 18.82 11.39 1.71
C LEU A 37 19.83 10.36 2.18
N THR A 38 19.35 9.17 2.50
CA THR A 38 20.18 8.02 2.91
C THR A 38 20.01 6.89 1.91
N THR A 39 21.13 6.34 1.43
CA THR A 39 21.10 5.16 0.57
C THR A 39 21.07 3.91 1.44
N TRP A 40 20.11 3.05 1.17
CA TRP A 40 20.04 1.70 1.74
C TRP A 40 20.96 0.78 0.97
N TYR A 41 21.82 0.05 1.68
CA TYR A 41 22.74 -0.91 1.11
C TYR A 41 22.41 -2.32 1.61
N GLY A 42 22.50 -3.29 0.70
CA GLY A 42 22.38 -4.72 1.01
C GLY A 42 23.59 -5.52 0.55
N PRO A 43 23.68 -6.80 0.93
CA PRO A 43 24.68 -7.71 0.38
C PRO A 43 24.46 -7.87 -1.12
N VAL A 44 25.54 -8.07 -1.88
CA VAL A 44 25.45 -8.45 -3.29
C VAL A 44 24.99 -9.90 -3.38
N ASP A 45 23.74 -10.09 -3.83
CA ASP A 45 23.12 -11.40 -3.98
C ASP A 45 22.26 -11.39 -5.26
N ALA A 46 22.63 -12.22 -6.24
CA ALA A 46 21.96 -12.25 -7.52
C ALA A 46 20.50 -12.72 -7.43
N ALA A 47 20.19 -13.64 -6.52
CA ALA A 47 18.83 -14.13 -6.32
C ALA A 47 17.95 -13.05 -5.67
N ALA A 48 18.50 -12.30 -4.71
CA ALA A 48 17.79 -11.19 -4.09
C ALA A 48 17.51 -10.07 -5.11
N ILE A 49 18.52 -9.66 -5.88
CA ILE A 49 18.36 -8.63 -6.92
C ILE A 49 17.30 -9.06 -7.96
N GLN A 50 17.29 -10.34 -8.34
CA GLN A 50 16.29 -10.84 -9.27
C GLN A 50 14.88 -10.82 -8.67
N ALA A 51 14.72 -11.24 -7.40
CA ALA A 51 13.44 -11.20 -6.69
C ALA A 51 12.88 -9.76 -6.61
N ASP A 52 13.73 -8.79 -6.28
CA ASP A 52 13.36 -7.37 -6.24
C ASP A 52 12.90 -6.87 -7.62
N ARG A 53 13.63 -7.23 -8.69
CA ARG A 53 13.28 -6.83 -10.07
C ARG A 53 11.97 -7.43 -10.53
N ASP A 54 11.72 -8.70 -10.22
CA ASP A 54 10.45 -9.35 -10.56
C ASP A 54 9.28 -8.73 -9.81
N TYR A 55 9.48 -8.39 -8.53
CA TYR A 55 8.48 -7.66 -7.76
C TYR A 55 8.16 -6.29 -8.36
N ILE A 56 9.18 -5.49 -8.69
CA ILE A 56 8.99 -4.16 -9.30
C ILE A 56 8.30 -4.27 -10.66
N ARG A 57 8.70 -5.25 -11.48
CA ARG A 57 8.12 -5.51 -12.81
C ARG A 57 6.62 -5.83 -12.73
N GLY A 58 6.15 -6.41 -11.64
CA GLY A 58 4.72 -6.60 -11.37
C GLY A 58 4.05 -5.40 -10.70
N MET A 59 4.59 -4.92 -9.56
CA MET A 59 3.89 -3.97 -8.70
C MET A 59 3.80 -2.57 -9.30
N ARG A 60 4.81 -2.17 -10.08
CA ARG A 60 4.82 -0.85 -10.72
C ARG A 60 3.68 -0.67 -11.73
N PRO A 61 3.50 -1.53 -12.76
CA PRO A 61 2.36 -1.40 -13.67
C PRO A 61 1.02 -1.60 -12.95
N HIS A 62 0.96 -2.42 -11.90
CA HIS A 62 -0.23 -2.55 -11.07
C HIS A 62 -0.65 -1.22 -10.44
N HIS A 63 0.27 -0.51 -9.78
CA HIS A 63 -0.03 0.82 -9.23
C HIS A 63 -0.44 1.82 -10.34
N ALA A 64 0.18 1.75 -11.51
CA ALA A 64 -0.24 2.58 -12.66
C ALA A 64 -1.67 2.26 -13.13
N GLY A 65 -2.09 0.99 -13.03
CA GLY A 65 -3.46 0.55 -13.25
C GLY A 65 -4.45 1.22 -12.29
N ALA A 66 -4.16 1.20 -10.98
CA ALA A 66 -4.97 1.87 -9.98
C ALA A 66 -5.12 3.38 -10.21
N LEU A 67 -4.03 4.06 -10.62
CA LEU A 67 -4.08 5.47 -11.02
C LEU A 67 -5.05 5.72 -12.17
N THR A 68 -5.07 4.84 -13.17
CA THR A 68 -5.98 4.93 -14.33
C THR A 68 -7.42 4.74 -13.87
N MET A 69 -7.70 3.66 -13.13
CA MET A 69 -9.03 3.36 -12.60
C MET A 69 -9.59 4.50 -11.73
N ALA A 70 -8.76 5.10 -10.87
CA ALA A 70 -9.15 6.20 -10.01
C ALA A 70 -9.46 7.49 -10.79
N ARG A 71 -8.68 7.79 -11.84
CA ARG A 71 -8.93 8.95 -12.73
C ARG A 71 -10.22 8.76 -13.53
N ASP A 72 -10.42 7.57 -14.08
CA ASP A 72 -11.62 7.25 -14.86
C ASP A 72 -12.89 7.30 -13.99
N TYR A 73 -12.79 6.86 -12.74
CA TYR A 73 -13.87 7.03 -11.78
C TYR A 73 -14.14 8.51 -11.48
N LEU A 74 -13.12 9.32 -11.19
CA LEU A 74 -13.29 10.75 -10.87
C LEU A 74 -13.85 11.57 -12.05
N ALA A 75 -13.59 11.15 -13.28
CA ALA A 75 -14.08 11.78 -14.51
C ALA A 75 -15.55 11.45 -14.83
N ASP A 76 -16.11 10.41 -14.20
CA ASP A 76 -17.48 9.96 -14.45
C ASP A 76 -18.49 10.84 -13.66
N PRO A 77 -19.51 11.43 -14.31
CA PRO A 77 -20.52 12.23 -13.62
C PRO A 77 -21.37 11.40 -12.64
N GLU A 78 -21.42 10.08 -12.79
CA GLU A 78 -22.11 9.17 -11.87
C GLU A 78 -21.24 8.73 -10.68
N ALA A 79 -20.00 9.19 -10.57
CA ALA A 79 -19.18 9.04 -9.37
C ALA A 79 -19.66 10.01 -8.28
N ARG A 80 -20.63 9.57 -7.47
CA ARG A 80 -21.33 10.44 -6.50
C ARG A 80 -20.98 10.16 -5.05
N SER A 81 -20.39 9.01 -4.73
CA SER A 81 -19.98 8.68 -3.37
C SER A 81 -18.86 9.61 -2.90
N PRO A 82 -19.09 10.50 -1.89
CA PRO A 82 -18.06 11.41 -1.42
C PRO A 82 -16.84 10.67 -0.84
N ALA A 83 -17.08 9.53 -0.19
CA ALA A 83 -16.04 8.68 0.35
C ALA A 83 -15.12 8.12 -0.75
N LEU A 84 -15.71 7.53 -1.81
CA LEU A 84 -14.94 6.94 -2.90
C LEU A 84 -14.23 8.00 -3.74
N ARG A 85 -14.78 9.20 -3.90
CA ARG A 85 -14.07 10.31 -4.57
C ARG A 85 -12.81 10.71 -3.80
N ARG A 86 -12.92 10.89 -2.47
CA ARG A 86 -11.74 11.17 -1.62
C ARG A 86 -10.74 10.02 -1.64
N LEU A 87 -11.23 8.77 -1.60
CA LEU A 87 -10.39 7.59 -1.73
C LEU A 87 -9.63 7.59 -3.07
N ALA A 88 -10.32 7.81 -4.20
CA ALA A 88 -9.70 7.83 -5.52
C ALA A 88 -8.61 8.91 -5.64
N GLU A 89 -8.84 10.10 -5.08
CA GLU A 89 -7.81 11.15 -4.97
C GLU A 89 -6.62 10.71 -4.10
N ALA A 90 -6.87 10.02 -2.99
CA ALA A 90 -5.82 9.49 -2.12
C ALA A 90 -5.00 8.40 -2.82
N ILE A 91 -5.65 7.46 -3.51
CA ILE A 91 -5.01 6.42 -4.34
C ILE A 91 -4.09 7.06 -5.37
N ILE A 92 -4.57 8.07 -6.12
CA ILE A 92 -3.75 8.75 -7.14
C ILE A 92 -2.49 9.34 -6.52
N ARG A 93 -2.59 10.03 -5.37
CA ARG A 93 -1.44 10.68 -4.73
C ARG A 93 -0.49 9.67 -4.11
N ASN A 94 -1.01 8.73 -3.32
CA ASN A 94 -0.19 7.76 -2.59
C ASN A 94 0.50 6.78 -3.55
N GLN A 95 -0.25 6.18 -4.48
CA GLN A 95 0.32 5.19 -5.39
C GLN A 95 1.23 5.81 -6.46
N ALA A 96 1.05 7.10 -6.81
CA ALA A 96 2.02 7.81 -7.65
C ALA A 96 3.38 7.95 -6.95
N PHE A 97 3.38 8.23 -5.64
CA PHE A 97 4.61 8.30 -4.86
C PHE A 97 5.26 6.92 -4.73
N GLU A 98 4.48 5.87 -4.46
CA GLU A 98 4.96 4.49 -4.41
C GLU A 98 5.58 4.03 -5.75
N ILE A 99 5.02 4.43 -6.90
CA ILE A 99 5.67 4.22 -8.21
C ILE A 99 7.05 4.88 -8.25
N GLY A 100 7.18 6.11 -7.73
CA GLY A 100 8.46 6.81 -7.64
C GLY A 100 9.49 6.08 -6.78
N LEU A 101 9.05 5.46 -5.68
CA LEU A 101 9.90 4.62 -4.84
C LEU A 101 10.33 3.33 -5.58
N LEU A 102 9.41 2.65 -6.27
CA LEU A 102 9.73 1.46 -7.06
C LEU A 102 10.72 1.79 -8.19
N ASP A 103 10.57 2.94 -8.83
CA ASP A 103 11.49 3.45 -9.85
C ASP A 103 12.87 3.79 -9.26
N ASP A 104 12.91 4.32 -8.04
CA ASP A 104 14.17 4.56 -7.33
C ASP A 104 14.91 3.27 -6.99
N VAL A 105 14.20 2.27 -6.47
CA VAL A 105 14.77 0.95 -6.20
C VAL A 105 15.32 0.34 -7.49
N ALA A 106 14.55 0.35 -8.58
CA ALA A 106 15.01 -0.16 -9.87
C ALA A 106 16.33 0.49 -10.34
N ARG A 107 16.40 1.83 -10.26
CA ARG A 107 17.62 2.59 -10.60
C ARG A 107 18.82 2.23 -9.71
N HIS A 108 18.61 1.90 -8.44
CA HIS A 108 19.71 1.46 -7.57
C HIS A 108 20.18 0.05 -7.90
N LEU A 109 19.26 -0.86 -8.23
CA LEU A 109 19.60 -2.22 -8.64
C LEU A 109 20.35 -2.27 -9.99
N ASP A 110 20.21 -1.25 -10.84
CA ASP A 110 20.96 -1.10 -12.11
C ASP A 110 22.41 -0.61 -11.90
N GLN A 111 22.73 -0.08 -10.72
CA GLN A 111 24.07 0.41 -10.42
C GLN A 111 25.03 -0.73 -10.04
N PRO A 112 26.32 -0.63 -10.40
CA PRO A 112 27.31 -1.61 -9.98
C PRO A 112 27.47 -1.62 -8.46
N PRO A 113 27.81 -2.77 -7.85
CA PRO A 113 28.13 -2.83 -6.43
C PRO A 113 29.26 -1.88 -6.04
N VAL A 114 29.10 -1.24 -4.88
CA VAL A 114 30.12 -0.41 -4.26
C VAL A 114 31.07 -1.31 -3.47
N ARG A 115 32.38 -1.13 -3.66
CA ARG A 115 33.42 -1.84 -2.88
C ARG A 115 33.90 -0.96 -1.74
N LEU A 116 33.73 -1.43 -0.51
CA LEU A 116 34.19 -0.76 0.70
C LEU A 116 35.41 -1.53 1.23
N GLY A 117 36.54 -0.84 1.37
CA GLY A 117 37.79 -1.40 1.90
C GLY A 117 38.00 -1.02 3.36
N VAL A 118 38.34 -2.00 4.20
CA VAL A 118 38.78 -1.79 5.60
C VAL A 118 40.06 -2.60 5.83
N GLY A 119 41.20 -1.92 5.74
CA GLY A 119 42.51 -2.58 5.82
C GLY A 119 42.69 -3.62 4.69
N PRO A 120 43.05 -4.88 5.00
CA PRO A 120 43.21 -5.93 3.98
C PRO A 120 41.88 -6.54 3.51
N PHE A 121 40.75 -6.16 4.10
CA PHE A 121 39.44 -6.72 3.76
C PHE A 121 38.68 -5.79 2.81
N SER A 122 37.95 -6.36 1.86
CA SER A 122 37.01 -5.64 0.99
C SER A 122 35.65 -6.32 1.01
N ILE A 123 34.58 -5.55 1.19
CA ILE A 123 33.20 -6.01 1.05
C ILE A 123 32.55 -5.29 -0.14
N ALA A 124 31.76 -6.03 -0.92
CA ALA A 124 30.92 -5.44 -1.95
C ALA A 124 29.49 -5.33 -1.41
N VAL A 125 28.88 -4.17 -1.58
CA VAL A 125 27.49 -3.89 -1.20
C VAL A 125 26.72 -3.36 -2.40
N GLN A 126 25.46 -3.76 -2.50
CA GLN A 126 24.55 -3.29 -3.54
C GLN A 126 23.74 -2.12 -2.98
N PRO A 127 23.72 -0.95 -3.64
CA PRO A 127 22.71 0.06 -3.31
C PRO A 127 21.32 -0.46 -3.68
N MET A 128 20.34 -0.26 -2.81
CA MET A 128 19.00 -0.86 -2.94
C MET A 128 17.88 0.16 -3.03
N ALA A 129 17.96 1.29 -2.32
CA ALA A 129 16.91 2.31 -2.29
C ALA A 129 17.44 3.63 -1.72
N THR A 130 16.68 4.70 -1.88
CA THR A 130 16.84 5.97 -1.16
C THR A 130 15.73 6.16 -0.15
N GLU A 131 16.09 6.55 1.06
CA GLU A 131 15.16 7.05 2.09
C GLU A 131 15.29 8.58 2.22
N GLY A 132 14.18 9.23 2.57
CA GLY A 132 14.04 10.69 2.63
C GLY A 132 13.40 11.30 1.38
N MET A 133 12.88 10.47 0.47
CA MET A 133 12.25 10.87 -0.78
C MET A 133 10.98 11.69 -0.54
N ALA A 134 10.19 11.39 0.49
CA ALA A 134 9.00 12.17 0.83
C ALA A 134 9.37 13.58 1.27
N GLN A 135 10.44 13.72 2.07
CA GLN A 135 10.94 15.03 2.46
C GLN A 135 11.45 15.82 1.25
N ARG A 136 12.17 15.16 0.34
CA ARG A 136 12.70 15.76 -0.89
C ARG A 136 11.60 16.26 -1.81
N ASP A 137 10.57 15.44 -2.01
CA ASP A 137 9.51 15.68 -2.99
C ASP A 137 8.32 16.45 -2.39
N GLY A 138 8.37 16.79 -1.09
CA GLY A 138 7.27 17.44 -0.39
C GLY A 138 6.02 16.56 -0.31
N PHE A 139 6.20 15.24 -0.31
CA PHE A 139 5.10 14.29 -0.32
C PHE A 139 4.43 14.20 1.05
N MET A 140 3.13 14.44 1.07
CA MET A 140 2.27 14.17 2.22
C MET A 140 1.32 13.03 1.87
N ARG A 141 1.39 11.95 2.65
CA ARG A 141 0.47 10.82 2.51
C ARG A 141 -0.96 11.31 2.71
N SER A 142 -1.83 10.94 1.77
CA SER A 142 -3.24 11.25 1.86
C SER A 142 -3.93 10.26 2.80
N PRO A 143 -4.74 10.74 3.75
CA PRO A 143 -5.44 9.85 4.66
C PRO A 143 -6.49 9.04 3.89
N ILE A 144 -6.60 7.76 4.21
CA ILE A 144 -7.69 6.89 3.76
C ILE A 144 -8.96 7.31 4.51
N PRO A 145 -10.09 7.57 3.81
CA PRO A 145 -11.35 7.86 4.49
C PRO A 145 -11.74 6.72 5.44
N GLY A 146 -12.34 7.07 6.58
CA GLY A 146 -12.71 6.08 7.59
C GLY A 146 -14.00 5.33 7.22
N LEU A 147 -14.29 4.21 7.89
CA LEU A 147 -15.54 3.47 7.65
C LEU A 147 -16.81 4.31 7.91
N LEU A 148 -16.74 5.24 8.86
CA LEU A 148 -17.84 6.18 9.15
C LEU A 148 -18.06 7.21 8.05
N ASP A 149 -17.11 7.35 7.13
CA ASP A 149 -17.22 8.24 5.98
C ASP A 149 -18.05 7.63 4.83
N ALA A 150 -18.38 6.33 4.88
CA ALA A 150 -19.16 5.60 3.86
C ALA A 150 -20.65 6.00 3.83
N THR A 151 -20.93 7.30 3.96
CA THR A 151 -22.26 7.90 3.99
C THR A 151 -22.52 8.69 2.70
N GLY A 152 -23.80 8.96 2.42
CA GLY A 152 -24.23 9.68 1.23
C GLY A 152 -24.73 8.77 0.09
N PRO A 153 -25.11 9.36 -1.05
CA PRO A 153 -25.63 8.59 -2.18
C PRO A 153 -24.55 7.68 -2.77
N VAL A 154 -24.94 6.46 -3.11
CA VAL A 154 -24.10 5.47 -3.81
C VAL A 154 -24.81 5.11 -5.11
N THR A 155 -24.11 5.27 -6.23
CA THR A 155 -24.62 4.91 -7.57
C THR A 155 -24.15 3.53 -7.99
N THR A 156 -24.69 3.04 -9.10
CA THR A 156 -24.15 1.85 -9.78
C THR A 156 -22.68 2.03 -10.16
N ARG A 157 -22.27 3.23 -10.59
CA ARG A 157 -20.89 3.52 -10.97
C ARG A 157 -19.94 3.45 -9.78
N ASP A 158 -20.37 3.96 -8.63
CA ASP A 158 -19.65 3.85 -7.36
C ASP A 158 -19.42 2.38 -6.98
N VAL A 159 -20.46 1.55 -7.10
CA VAL A 159 -20.38 0.09 -6.84
C VAL A 159 -19.40 -0.59 -7.81
N GLN A 160 -19.43 -0.23 -9.10
CA GLN A 160 -18.50 -0.78 -10.09
C GLN A 160 -17.05 -0.46 -9.74
N PHE A 161 -16.75 0.81 -9.45
CA PHE A 161 -15.41 1.22 -9.05
C PHE A 161 -14.95 0.50 -7.77
N ALA A 162 -15.79 0.51 -6.73
CA ALA A 162 -15.46 -0.12 -5.45
C ALA A 162 -15.20 -1.62 -5.58
N LYS A 163 -16.01 -2.34 -6.38
CA LYS A 163 -15.79 -3.77 -6.66
C LYS A 163 -14.50 -4.00 -7.46
N ALA A 164 -14.32 -3.28 -8.57
CA ALA A 164 -13.16 -3.42 -9.45
C ALA A 164 -11.86 -3.13 -8.69
N MET A 165 -11.82 -2.02 -7.96
CA MET A 165 -10.66 -1.61 -7.20
C MET A 165 -10.41 -2.52 -5.99
N SER A 166 -11.45 -3.11 -5.39
CA SER A 166 -11.26 -4.13 -4.35
C SER A 166 -10.55 -5.39 -4.87
N VAL A 167 -10.91 -5.85 -6.09
CA VAL A 167 -10.23 -6.98 -6.73
C VAL A 167 -8.77 -6.63 -7.03
N HIS A 168 -8.54 -5.45 -7.61
CA HIS A 168 -7.19 -4.95 -7.89
C HIS A 168 -6.34 -4.85 -6.60
N HIS A 169 -6.87 -4.25 -5.54
CA HIS A 169 -6.13 -4.12 -4.27
C HIS A 169 -5.84 -5.47 -3.62
N GLN A 170 -6.76 -6.44 -3.73
CA GLN A 170 -6.50 -7.79 -3.23
C GLN A 170 -5.28 -8.43 -3.91
N ALA A 171 -5.10 -8.24 -5.21
CA ALA A 171 -3.92 -8.74 -5.91
C ALA A 171 -2.62 -8.07 -5.43
N ALA A 172 -2.64 -6.76 -5.12
CA ALA A 172 -1.48 -6.11 -4.51
C ALA A 172 -1.16 -6.68 -3.12
N LEU A 173 -2.16 -7.00 -2.30
CA LEU A 173 -1.95 -7.67 -1.02
C LEU A 173 -1.25 -9.02 -1.22
N ASP A 174 -1.70 -9.79 -2.21
CA ASP A 174 -1.16 -11.13 -2.50
C ASP A 174 0.29 -11.04 -3.01
N MET A 175 0.59 -10.11 -3.91
CA MET A 175 1.95 -9.86 -4.37
C MET A 175 2.88 -9.40 -3.25
N ALA A 176 2.43 -8.47 -2.40
CA ALA A 176 3.21 -7.95 -1.29
C ALA A 176 3.54 -9.06 -0.28
N ARG A 177 2.58 -9.94 0.00
CA ARG A 177 2.76 -11.12 0.87
C ARG A 177 3.66 -12.17 0.22
N ALA A 178 3.49 -12.44 -1.06
CA ALA A 178 4.34 -13.39 -1.80
C ALA A 178 5.80 -12.93 -1.80
N TYR A 179 6.04 -11.63 -1.99
CA TYR A 179 7.37 -11.05 -1.87
C TYR A 179 7.93 -11.21 -0.46
N GLN A 180 7.18 -10.89 0.59
CA GLN A 180 7.64 -11.07 1.98
C GLN A 180 7.89 -12.54 2.35
N ALA A 181 7.18 -13.49 1.74
CA ALA A 181 7.36 -14.91 1.95
C ALA A 181 8.55 -15.50 1.15
N ASN A 182 9.08 -14.77 0.16
CA ASN A 182 10.18 -15.24 -0.66
C ASN A 182 11.50 -15.17 0.12
N PRO A 183 12.20 -16.29 0.39
CA PRO A 183 13.45 -16.27 1.14
C PRO A 183 14.59 -15.52 0.43
N ALA A 184 14.49 -15.31 -0.89
CA ALA A 184 15.42 -14.50 -1.65
C ALA A 184 15.13 -12.99 -1.53
N ALA A 185 13.91 -12.57 -1.21
CA ALA A 185 13.52 -11.17 -1.08
C ALA A 185 14.13 -10.56 0.20
N ARG A 186 15.29 -9.92 0.07
CA ARG A 186 16.09 -9.43 1.21
C ARG A 186 16.25 -7.91 1.23
N ASN A 187 15.52 -7.20 0.37
CA ASN A 187 15.50 -5.74 0.36
C ASN A 187 14.58 -5.21 1.47
N GLY A 188 15.19 -4.70 2.54
CA GLY A 188 14.48 -4.18 3.70
C GLY A 188 13.56 -3.01 3.38
N PHE A 189 13.93 -2.16 2.43
CA PHE A 189 13.12 -1.02 2.00
C PHE A 189 11.81 -1.50 1.36
N LEU A 190 11.89 -2.43 0.39
CA LEU A 190 10.69 -3.04 -0.21
C LEU A 190 9.87 -3.83 0.83
N GLY A 191 10.53 -4.49 1.79
CA GLY A 191 9.83 -5.19 2.88
C GLY A 191 8.97 -4.26 3.73
N LEU A 192 9.49 -3.08 4.09
CA LEU A 192 8.75 -2.07 4.85
C LEU A 192 7.66 -1.41 4.00
N MET A 193 7.96 -1.06 2.75
CA MET A 193 6.96 -0.59 1.79
C MET A 193 5.78 -1.57 1.67
N ASN A 194 6.03 -2.88 1.68
CA ASN A 194 4.97 -3.89 1.63
C ASN A 194 4.10 -3.93 2.89
N VAL A 195 4.65 -3.64 4.06
CA VAL A 195 3.85 -3.53 5.30
C VAL A 195 2.87 -2.35 5.17
N ASP A 196 3.32 -1.25 4.59
CA ASP A 196 2.50 -0.07 4.33
C ASP A 196 1.42 -0.33 3.29
N ILE A 197 1.78 -0.92 2.14
CA ILE A 197 0.82 -1.34 1.09
C ILE A 197 -0.25 -2.26 1.70
N VAL A 198 0.16 -3.27 2.47
CA VAL A 198 -0.79 -4.21 3.08
C VAL A 198 -1.72 -3.51 4.06
N THR A 199 -1.19 -2.59 4.86
CA THR A 199 -1.96 -1.85 5.87
C THR A 199 -2.99 -0.93 5.23
N ASP A 200 -2.56 -0.14 4.25
CA ASP A 200 -3.40 0.84 3.58
C ASP A 200 -4.43 0.17 2.68
N GLN A 201 -4.01 -0.70 1.76
CA GLN A 201 -4.94 -1.32 0.81
C GLN A 201 -5.96 -2.23 1.50
N SER A 202 -5.65 -2.82 2.66
CA SER A 202 -6.65 -3.51 3.48
C SER A 202 -7.74 -2.57 4.02
N GLN A 203 -7.36 -1.35 4.44
CA GLN A 203 -8.32 -0.33 4.91
C GLN A 203 -9.17 0.20 3.75
N GLU A 204 -8.56 0.41 2.58
CA GLU A 204 -9.25 0.85 1.36
C GLU A 204 -10.27 -0.20 0.90
N ILE A 205 -9.91 -1.49 0.90
CA ILE A 205 -10.86 -2.60 0.65
C ILE A 205 -12.01 -2.58 1.65
N ALA A 206 -11.73 -2.39 2.94
CA ALA A 206 -12.78 -2.35 3.96
C ALA A 206 -13.76 -1.18 3.72
N LEU A 207 -13.24 0.01 3.38
CA LEU A 207 -14.06 1.16 3.01
C LEU A 207 -14.90 0.88 1.75
N MET A 208 -14.29 0.35 0.69
CA MET A 208 -14.99 0.04 -0.57
C MET A 208 -16.11 -0.97 -0.35
N ARG A 209 -15.89 -2.01 0.46
CA ARG A 209 -16.92 -2.98 0.85
C ARG A 209 -18.05 -2.33 1.65
N ALA A 210 -17.73 -1.40 2.56
CA ALA A 210 -18.73 -0.65 3.31
C ALA A 210 -19.60 0.23 2.40
N VAL A 211 -19.00 0.91 1.41
CA VAL A 211 -19.75 1.71 0.44
C VAL A 211 -20.65 0.82 -0.44
N VAL A 212 -20.16 -0.34 -0.88
CA VAL A 212 -20.98 -1.31 -1.64
C VAL A 212 -22.18 -1.78 -0.82
N ALA A 213 -21.99 -2.02 0.49
CA ALA A 213 -23.08 -2.44 1.38
C ALA A 213 -24.12 -1.33 1.64
N ALA A 214 -23.74 -0.05 1.48
CA ALA A 214 -24.64 1.09 1.62
C ALA A 214 -25.46 1.37 0.34
N TYR A 215 -25.21 0.64 -0.75
CA TYR A 215 -25.96 0.79 -1.98
C TYR A 215 -27.42 0.36 -1.80
N ALA A 216 -28.37 1.23 -2.19
CA ALA A 216 -29.80 0.98 -2.03
C ALA A 216 -30.38 -0.03 -3.04
N GLY A 217 -29.65 -0.29 -4.14
CA GLY A 217 -30.02 -1.27 -5.15
C GLY A 217 -29.45 -2.67 -4.87
N ASP A 218 -29.66 -3.59 -5.80
CA ASP A 218 -29.02 -4.90 -5.75
C ASP A 218 -27.55 -4.80 -6.17
N ALA A 219 -26.67 -4.68 -5.18
CA ALA A 219 -25.23 -4.64 -5.42
C ALA A 219 -24.72 -5.90 -6.13
N ALA A 220 -25.32 -7.07 -5.93
CA ALA A 220 -24.87 -8.31 -6.56
C ALA A 220 -25.10 -8.29 -8.09
N ALA A 221 -26.18 -7.66 -8.54
CA ALA A 221 -26.51 -7.50 -9.95
C ALA A 221 -25.64 -6.49 -10.72
N VAL A 222 -24.84 -5.67 -10.03
CA VAL A 222 -23.96 -4.68 -10.69
C VAL A 222 -22.70 -5.37 -11.25
N PRO A 223 -22.52 -5.43 -12.59
CA PRO A 223 -21.38 -6.09 -13.21
C PRO A 223 -20.10 -5.23 -13.14
N VAL A 224 -18.95 -5.89 -13.02
CA VAL A 224 -17.64 -5.29 -13.25
C VAL A 224 -17.10 -5.86 -14.55
N GLU A 225 -16.98 -5.01 -15.57
CA GLU A 225 -16.45 -5.43 -16.86
C GLU A 225 -14.92 -5.59 -16.78
N PRO A 226 -14.32 -6.57 -17.47
CA PRO A 226 -12.87 -6.79 -17.44
C PRO A 226 -12.06 -5.54 -17.79
N GLY A 227 -12.55 -4.71 -18.71
CA GLY A 227 -11.90 -3.46 -19.12
C GLY A 227 -11.86 -2.37 -18.04
N MET A 228 -12.54 -2.55 -16.90
CA MET A 228 -12.49 -1.63 -15.76
C MET A 228 -11.31 -1.89 -14.82
N ILE A 229 -10.63 -3.02 -14.96
CA ILE A 229 -9.48 -3.39 -14.13
C ILE A 229 -8.23 -3.29 -15.00
N HIS A 230 -7.33 -2.36 -14.66
CA HIS A 230 -6.10 -2.09 -15.41
C HIS A 230 -4.87 -2.57 -14.62
N GLY A 231 -3.74 -2.78 -15.29
CA GLY A 231 -2.46 -3.08 -14.60
C GLY A 231 -2.37 -4.48 -14.02
N MET A 232 -3.24 -5.40 -14.45
CA MET A 232 -3.29 -6.80 -14.03
C MET A 232 -2.58 -7.73 -15.03
N GLU A 233 -2.03 -7.20 -16.12
CA GLU A 233 -1.41 -8.00 -17.18
C GLU A 233 -0.17 -8.76 -16.68
N GLY A 234 -0.10 -10.05 -16.98
CA GLY A 234 1.06 -10.88 -16.64
C GLY A 234 1.17 -11.26 -15.16
N MET A 235 0.13 -11.01 -14.35
CA MET A 235 0.02 -11.60 -13.02
C MET A 235 -0.52 -13.02 -13.09
N ASP A 236 0.17 -13.96 -12.43
CA ASP A 236 -0.35 -15.31 -12.26
C ASP A 236 -1.63 -15.25 -11.42
N HIS A 237 -2.77 -15.52 -12.05
CA HIS A 237 -4.06 -15.69 -11.39
C HIS A 237 -4.06 -17.03 -10.63
N HIS A 238 -3.31 -17.12 -9.54
CA HIS A 238 -3.43 -18.25 -8.62
C HIS A 238 -4.72 -18.10 -7.79
N HIS A 239 -5.82 -18.54 -8.41
CA HIS A 239 -7.09 -19.02 -7.86
C HIS A 239 -7.76 -18.27 -6.70
N HIS A 240 -8.99 -17.79 -6.97
CA HIS A 240 -10.09 -17.98 -6.04
C HIS A 240 -11.33 -18.51 -6.78
N HIS A 241 -11.60 -19.81 -6.59
CA HIS A 241 -12.91 -20.44 -6.74
C HIS A 241 -13.66 -20.33 -5.41
#